data_AF-A0A2D6HZ49-F1
#
_entry.id   AF-A0A2D6HZ49-F1
#
_cell.length_a   1.000
_cell.length_b   1.000
_cell.length_c   1.000
_cell.angle_alpha   90.00
_cell.angle_beta   90.00
_cell.angle_gamma   90.00
#
_symmetry.space_group_name_H-M   'P 1'
#
loop_
_entity.id
_entity.type
_entity.pdbx_description
1 polymer ?
#
loop_
_entity_poly.entity_id
_entity_poly.type
_entity_poly.pdbx_seq_one_letter_code
_entity_poly.pdbx_strand_id
1 'polypeptide(L)'
;MQSQAFVAVTGMNNKVENRLVTIGTKTSELDGEANLTFDGSTLTVAGNLTVTGTTTTVSSTNTIISDQLIELGNGRTGSASGDAGIIVERGSDTNAAFIFDESEDVWKVCTTAATGASTGDLTLTDAALKAAAITASGVVTATGFTIGSAAISEAELEQIDGITAGTVAASKAIVADANLDISGGRNITITGELDAGSLDISGDVDVDGTLEADAITVNGDTLAEVIQDTVGAMVGGNTETGISVTYEDSDGTLDFALSQVVEAGIADNAVTLAKLAGIPRGQIIYGDTNGDPALLALGSNGQVLTSDGTDVSWQNASGGGGGGSANDDSNLILHMQVFT
;
A
#
# COMPACT_ATOMS: atom_id res chain seq x y z
N MET A 1 -14.24 -123.94 17.25
CA MET A 1 -13.74 -122.61 16.86
C MET A 1 -14.63 -122.11 15.74
N GLN A 2 -15.48 -121.12 15.99
CA GLN A 2 -16.28 -120.53 14.92
C GLN A 2 -15.36 -119.68 14.05
N SER A 3 -15.32 -119.99 12.76
CA SER A 3 -14.69 -119.17 11.73
C SER A 3 -15.45 -117.84 11.66
N GLN A 4 -14.84 -116.74 12.08
CA GLN A 4 -15.39 -115.42 11.75
C GLN A 4 -15.20 -115.21 10.24
N ALA A 5 -16.30 -115.25 9.50
CA ALA A 5 -16.29 -114.87 8.10
C ALA A 5 -15.94 -113.38 8.01
N PHE A 6 -14.79 -113.07 7.41
CA PHE A 6 -14.44 -111.70 7.04
C PHE A 6 -15.45 -111.24 5.99
N VAL A 7 -16.44 -110.44 6.39
CA VAL A 7 -17.32 -109.76 5.44
C VAL A 7 -16.47 -108.65 4.82
N ALA A 8 -16.11 -108.82 3.55
CA ALA A 8 -15.45 -107.75 2.81
C ALA A 8 -16.36 -106.51 2.83
N VAL A 9 -15.81 -105.36 3.22
CA VAL A 9 -16.53 -104.09 3.11
C VAL A 9 -16.77 -103.84 1.63
N THR A 10 -18.03 -103.96 1.21
CA THR A 10 -18.45 -103.86 -0.20
C THR A 10 -18.87 -102.44 -0.60
N GLY A 11 -18.93 -101.52 0.36
CA GLY A 11 -19.18 -100.10 0.12
C GLY A 11 -18.96 -99.27 1.38
N MET A 12 -18.62 -98.00 1.20
CA MET A 12 -18.60 -97.01 2.28
C MET A 12 -19.94 -96.27 2.29
N ASN A 13 -20.58 -96.15 3.46
CA ASN A 13 -21.85 -95.45 3.59
C ASN A 13 -21.62 -93.94 3.66
N ASN A 14 -21.63 -93.25 2.51
CA ASN A 14 -21.51 -91.80 2.49
C ASN A 14 -22.82 -91.06 2.89
N LYS A 15 -23.92 -91.79 3.13
CA LYS A 15 -25.30 -91.30 3.32
C LYS A 15 -25.87 -90.45 2.17
N VAL A 16 -25.07 -89.59 1.52
CA VAL A 16 -25.36 -88.70 0.37
C VAL A 16 -24.07 -88.52 -0.46
N GLU A 17 -24.16 -88.22 -1.76
CA GLU A 17 -23.01 -87.91 -2.63
C GLU A 17 -22.15 -86.74 -2.08
N ASN A 18 -20.87 -86.74 -2.44
CA ASN A 18 -19.90 -85.66 -2.21
C ASN A 18 -19.55 -85.32 -0.75
N ARG A 19 -20.05 -86.03 0.25
CA ARG A 19 -19.60 -85.83 1.65
C ARG A 19 -18.22 -86.45 1.88
N LEU A 20 -17.38 -85.77 2.66
CA LEU A 20 -16.11 -86.35 3.11
C LEU A 20 -16.37 -87.27 4.31
N VAL A 21 -15.76 -88.46 4.33
CA VAL A 21 -15.97 -89.48 5.38
C VAL A 21 -14.92 -89.34 6.47
N THR A 22 -15.36 -89.33 7.73
CA THR A 22 -14.49 -89.29 8.91
C THR A 22 -14.72 -90.53 9.78
N ILE A 23 -13.80 -90.78 10.72
CA ILE A 23 -13.93 -91.83 11.75
C ILE A 23 -14.24 -91.14 13.07
N GLY A 24 -15.44 -91.36 13.60
CA GLY A 24 -15.85 -90.84 14.90
C GLY A 24 -15.17 -91.57 16.06
N THR A 25 -15.04 -90.91 17.22
CA THR A 25 -14.40 -91.50 18.42
C THR A 25 -15.27 -92.53 19.15
N LYS A 26 -16.53 -92.73 18.73
CA LYS A 26 -17.53 -93.58 19.40
C LYS A 26 -18.28 -94.55 18.47
N THR A 27 -17.99 -94.55 17.17
CA THR A 27 -18.70 -95.40 16.20
C THR A 27 -17.77 -96.49 15.66
N SER A 28 -18.32 -97.68 15.43
CA SER A 28 -17.67 -98.73 14.64
C SER A 28 -17.91 -98.56 13.14
N GLU A 29 -18.37 -97.37 12.74
CA GLU A 29 -18.88 -97.06 11.41
C GLU A 29 -18.21 -95.80 10.87
N LEU A 30 -18.01 -95.80 9.55
CA LEU A 30 -17.60 -94.64 8.78
C LEU A 30 -18.82 -93.75 8.52
N ASP A 31 -18.74 -92.48 8.89
CA ASP A 31 -19.82 -91.51 8.70
C ASP A 31 -19.35 -90.41 7.73
N GLY A 32 -20.20 -90.06 6.76
CA GLY A 32 -20.00 -88.84 5.96
C GLY A 32 -20.23 -87.60 6.83
N GLU A 33 -19.55 -86.49 6.55
CA GLU A 33 -19.72 -85.22 7.25
C GLU A 33 -20.69 -84.31 6.52
N ALA A 34 -21.75 -83.85 7.19
CA ALA A 34 -22.83 -83.11 6.54
C ALA A 34 -22.40 -81.71 6.10
N ASN A 35 -21.47 -81.11 6.84
CA ASN A 35 -21.01 -79.75 6.64
C ASN A 35 -19.70 -79.65 5.85
N LEU A 36 -19.20 -80.78 5.34
CA LEU A 36 -17.96 -80.84 4.57
C LEU A 36 -18.17 -81.67 3.30
N THR A 37 -18.39 -80.99 2.18
CA THR A 37 -18.64 -81.63 0.88
C THR A 37 -17.57 -81.28 -0.14
N PHE A 38 -17.12 -82.25 -0.93
CA PHE A 38 -16.24 -82.08 -2.09
C PHE A 38 -16.84 -82.78 -3.30
N ASP A 39 -17.18 -82.01 -4.34
CA ASP A 39 -17.83 -82.51 -5.57
C ASP A 39 -16.85 -82.89 -6.69
N GLY A 40 -15.55 -82.94 -6.38
CA GLY A 40 -14.48 -83.11 -7.36
C GLY A 40 -13.90 -81.80 -7.90
N SER A 41 -14.55 -80.67 -7.60
CA SER A 41 -14.13 -79.32 -8.01
C SER A 41 -14.07 -78.35 -6.82
N THR A 42 -15.12 -78.32 -5.99
CA THR A 42 -15.32 -77.36 -4.92
C THR A 42 -15.37 -78.06 -3.57
N LEU A 43 -14.54 -77.61 -2.63
CA LEU A 43 -14.70 -77.94 -1.21
C LEU A 43 -15.64 -76.90 -0.57
N THR A 44 -16.71 -77.37 0.07
CA THR A 44 -17.65 -76.52 0.81
C THR A 44 -17.59 -76.85 2.29
N VAL A 45 -17.43 -75.81 3.13
CA VAL A 45 -17.56 -75.88 4.58
C VAL A 45 -18.81 -75.09 4.96
N ALA A 46 -19.88 -75.76 5.39
CA ALA A 46 -21.14 -75.10 5.74
C ALA A 46 -21.11 -74.37 7.10
N GLY A 47 -20.07 -74.62 7.91
CA GLY A 47 -19.82 -73.95 9.19
C GLY A 47 -18.57 -73.06 9.15
N ASN A 48 -18.07 -72.71 10.34
CA ASN A 48 -16.86 -71.89 10.47
C ASN A 48 -15.60 -72.71 10.14
N LEU A 49 -14.59 -72.04 9.59
CA LEU A 49 -13.24 -72.56 9.49
C LEU A 49 -12.38 -72.01 10.63
N THR A 50 -11.82 -72.89 11.45
CA THR A 50 -10.81 -72.54 12.45
C THR A 50 -9.51 -73.26 12.11
N VAL A 51 -8.44 -72.49 11.93
CA VAL A 51 -7.09 -73.02 11.66
C VAL A 51 -6.24 -72.81 12.91
N THR A 52 -5.78 -73.89 13.54
CA THR A 52 -4.93 -73.83 14.75
C THR A 52 -3.44 -73.74 14.43
N GLY A 53 -3.06 -73.86 13.16
CA GLY A 53 -1.70 -73.61 12.70
C GLY A 53 -1.35 -72.12 12.70
N THR A 54 -0.07 -71.80 12.52
CA THR A 54 0.42 -70.41 12.51
C THR A 54 0.22 -69.69 11.18
N THR A 55 -0.22 -70.39 10.13
CA THR A 55 -0.28 -69.84 8.77
C THR A 55 -1.47 -70.42 8.01
N THR A 56 -2.18 -69.56 7.30
CA THR A 56 -3.12 -69.94 6.25
C THR A 56 -2.63 -69.33 4.95
N THR A 57 -2.32 -70.17 3.95
CA THR A 57 -1.88 -69.70 2.63
C THR A 57 -3.01 -69.84 1.62
N VAL A 58 -3.40 -68.73 0.99
CA VAL A 58 -4.41 -68.71 -0.07
C VAL A 58 -3.73 -68.37 -1.39
N SER A 59 -3.45 -69.39 -2.20
CA SER A 59 -2.85 -69.23 -3.53
C SER A 59 -3.95 -69.17 -4.60
N SER A 60 -4.59 -68.01 -4.72
CA SER A 60 -5.64 -67.73 -5.71
C SER A 60 -5.28 -66.51 -6.54
N THR A 61 -5.83 -66.37 -7.75
CA THR A 61 -5.68 -65.14 -8.55
C THR A 61 -6.27 -63.92 -7.84
N ASN A 62 -7.44 -64.11 -7.20
CA ASN A 62 -8.13 -63.07 -6.45
C ASN A 62 -8.70 -63.66 -5.15
N THR A 63 -8.71 -62.87 -4.08
CA THR A 63 -9.41 -63.20 -2.84
C THR A 63 -10.51 -62.17 -2.62
N ILE A 64 -11.76 -62.63 -2.46
CA ILE A 64 -12.91 -61.77 -2.14
C ILE A 64 -13.22 -61.97 -0.67
N ILE A 65 -13.16 -60.87 0.11
CA ILE A 65 -13.54 -60.84 1.52
C ILE A 65 -14.86 -60.07 1.59
N SER A 66 -15.93 -60.72 2.05
CA SER A 66 -17.24 -60.09 2.24
C SER A 66 -17.38 -59.38 3.59
N ASP A 67 -16.40 -59.52 4.47
CA ASP A 67 -16.38 -58.90 5.78
C ASP A 67 -16.22 -57.38 5.65
N GLN A 68 -16.89 -56.64 6.54
CA GLN A 68 -16.76 -55.18 6.60
C GLN A 68 -15.43 -54.73 7.22
N LEU A 69 -14.85 -55.59 8.06
CA LEU A 69 -13.63 -55.31 8.82
C LEU A 69 -12.63 -56.44 8.63
N ILE A 70 -11.37 -56.06 8.49
CA ILE A 70 -10.22 -56.96 8.57
C ILE A 70 -9.47 -56.56 9.85
N GLU A 71 -9.54 -57.41 10.87
CA GLU A 71 -8.80 -57.20 12.12
C GLU A 71 -7.38 -57.74 12.00
N LEU A 72 -6.40 -56.85 12.15
CA LEU A 72 -4.98 -57.22 12.18
C LEU A 72 -4.50 -57.30 13.63
N GLY A 73 -3.69 -58.30 13.95
CA GLY A 73 -3.13 -58.44 15.31
C GLY A 73 -4.11 -58.88 16.39
N ASN A 74 -5.22 -59.54 16.03
CA ASN A 74 -6.21 -60.04 16.98
C ASN A 74 -5.57 -60.92 18.08
N GLY A 75 -6.08 -60.80 19.31
CA GLY A 75 -5.70 -61.63 20.45
C GLY A 75 -4.41 -61.23 21.15
N ARG A 76 -3.82 -60.08 20.79
CA ARG A 76 -2.66 -59.50 21.51
C ARG A 76 -3.06 -59.07 22.93
N THR A 77 -2.13 -59.20 23.88
CA THR A 77 -2.28 -58.78 25.28
C THR A 77 -1.05 -57.99 25.73
N GLY A 78 -1.21 -57.01 26.62
CA GLY A 78 -0.10 -56.16 27.10
C GLY A 78 -0.03 -54.82 26.35
N SER A 79 1.13 -54.15 26.42
CA SER A 79 1.38 -52.96 25.61
C SER A 79 1.45 -53.31 24.13
N ALA A 80 0.95 -52.41 23.28
CA ALA A 80 1.07 -52.57 21.84
C ALA A 80 2.55 -52.60 21.44
N SER A 81 2.90 -53.49 20.51
CA SER A 81 4.28 -53.70 20.09
C SER A 81 4.33 -54.35 18.72
N GLY A 82 5.23 -53.86 17.87
CA GLY A 82 5.46 -54.39 16.54
C GLY A 82 4.36 -54.03 15.55
N ASP A 83 4.77 -53.82 14.32
CA ASP A 83 3.93 -53.17 13.34
C ASP A 83 2.86 -54.11 12.79
N ALA A 84 1.80 -53.52 12.24
CA ALA A 84 0.73 -54.25 11.59
C ALA A 84 0.26 -53.52 10.33
N GLY A 85 -0.01 -54.26 9.26
CA GLY A 85 -0.47 -53.65 8.03
C GLY A 85 -0.56 -54.60 6.85
N ILE A 86 -0.55 -54.01 5.67
CA ILE A 86 -0.62 -54.68 4.37
C ILE A 86 0.71 -54.45 3.65
N ILE A 87 1.34 -55.53 3.19
CA ILE A 87 2.57 -55.49 2.40
C ILE A 87 2.27 -55.98 0.99
N VAL A 88 2.76 -55.22 0.01
CA VAL A 88 2.80 -55.60 -1.41
C VAL A 88 4.22 -56.02 -1.73
N GLU A 89 4.43 -57.32 -1.85
CA GLU A 89 5.69 -57.91 -2.31
C GLU A 89 5.96 -57.52 -3.76
N ARG A 90 7.16 -56.97 -4.04
CA ARG A 90 7.52 -56.43 -5.36
C ARG A 90 8.72 -57.13 -5.99
N GLY A 91 9.02 -58.35 -5.55
CA GLY A 91 10.13 -59.16 -6.05
C GLY A 91 11.46 -58.70 -5.46
N SER A 92 12.38 -58.22 -6.29
CA SER A 92 13.71 -57.75 -5.85
C SER A 92 13.74 -56.27 -5.44
N ASP A 93 12.69 -55.51 -5.77
CA ASP A 93 12.53 -54.12 -5.32
C ASP A 93 12.10 -54.07 -3.86
N THR A 94 12.24 -52.91 -3.22
CA THR A 94 11.62 -52.68 -1.92
C THR A 94 10.09 -52.79 -2.01
N ASN A 95 9.52 -53.51 -1.06
CA ASN A 95 8.08 -53.73 -0.97
C ASN A 95 7.37 -52.42 -0.66
N ALA A 96 6.18 -52.24 -1.23
CA ALA A 96 5.31 -51.13 -0.87
C ALA A 96 4.38 -51.60 0.25
N ALA A 97 4.03 -50.72 1.18
CA ALA A 97 3.21 -51.11 2.31
C ALA A 97 2.32 -49.97 2.82
N PHE A 98 1.24 -50.38 3.48
CA PHE A 98 0.42 -49.52 4.33
C PHE A 98 0.42 -50.11 5.73
N ILE A 99 1.18 -49.50 6.63
CA ILE A 99 1.53 -50.08 7.93
C ILE A 99 1.27 -49.05 9.03
N PHE A 100 0.68 -49.51 10.13
CA PHE A 100 0.70 -48.78 11.38
C PHE A 100 2.03 -49.06 12.08
N ASP A 101 2.81 -48.01 12.25
CA ASP A 101 4.11 -48.01 12.93
C ASP A 101 3.89 -47.77 14.42
N GLU A 102 4.07 -48.80 15.24
CA GLU A 102 3.86 -48.72 16.69
C GLU A 102 4.95 -47.90 17.39
N SER A 103 6.12 -47.73 16.76
CA SER A 103 7.23 -46.95 17.32
C SER A 103 7.00 -45.45 17.20
N GLU A 104 6.28 -45.01 16.17
CA GLU A 104 5.94 -43.61 15.90
C GLU A 104 4.46 -43.26 16.12
N ASP A 105 3.58 -44.23 16.39
CA ASP A 105 2.12 -44.07 16.60
C ASP A 105 1.41 -43.45 15.38
N VAL A 106 1.79 -43.87 14.16
CA VAL A 106 1.27 -43.31 12.90
C VAL A 106 1.02 -44.37 11.83
N TRP A 107 0.02 -44.11 10.98
CA TRP A 107 -0.14 -44.84 9.73
C TRP A 107 0.81 -44.31 8.67
N LYS A 108 1.59 -45.20 8.05
CA LYS A 108 2.53 -44.89 6.98
C LYS A 108 2.14 -45.54 5.66
N VAL A 109 2.15 -44.74 4.61
CA VAL A 109 2.34 -45.22 3.24
C VAL A 109 3.85 -45.23 3.02
N CYS A 110 4.44 -46.41 2.90
CA CYS A 110 5.88 -46.55 2.96
C CYS A 110 6.40 -47.62 2.01
N THR A 111 7.73 -47.67 1.89
CA THR A 111 8.46 -48.81 1.37
C THR A 111 9.25 -49.50 2.48
N THR A 112 9.45 -50.82 2.36
CA THR A 112 10.17 -51.63 3.35
C THR A 112 10.85 -52.83 2.69
N ALA A 113 11.89 -53.38 3.32
CA ALA A 113 12.46 -54.68 2.96
C ALA A 113 11.76 -55.85 3.70
N ALA A 114 10.84 -55.54 4.61
CA ALA A 114 10.05 -56.53 5.33
C ALA A 114 9.12 -57.29 4.39
N THR A 115 8.78 -58.52 4.77
CA THR A 115 7.81 -59.36 4.07
C THR A 115 6.60 -59.67 4.94
N GLY A 116 5.57 -60.31 4.39
CA GLY A 116 4.43 -60.79 5.17
C GLY A 116 4.78 -61.78 6.30
N ALA A 117 6.02 -62.30 6.33
CA ALA A 117 6.54 -63.14 7.41
C ALA A 117 7.33 -62.37 8.47
N SER A 118 7.66 -61.09 8.23
CA SER A 118 8.38 -60.24 9.16
C SER A 118 7.50 -59.87 10.37
N THR A 119 8.14 -59.67 11.52
CA THR A 119 7.47 -59.38 12.79
C THR A 119 8.27 -58.36 13.59
N GLY A 120 7.63 -57.69 14.54
CA GLY A 120 8.27 -56.70 15.40
C GLY A 120 8.24 -55.31 14.76
N ASP A 121 9.14 -54.45 15.21
CA ASP A 121 9.31 -53.08 14.70
C ASP A 121 10.03 -53.10 13.35
N LEU A 122 9.37 -52.65 12.29
CA LEU A 122 9.84 -52.76 10.91
C LEU A 122 10.55 -51.48 10.49
N THR A 123 11.56 -51.61 9.62
CA THR A 123 12.17 -50.42 9.01
C THR A 123 11.31 -49.91 7.87
N LEU A 124 10.72 -48.73 8.05
CA LEU A 124 9.79 -48.09 7.10
C LEU A 124 10.42 -46.81 6.53
N THR A 125 10.33 -46.63 5.22
CA THR A 125 10.70 -45.38 4.53
C THR A 125 9.46 -44.75 3.91
N ASP A 126 9.16 -43.49 4.21
CA ASP A 126 7.99 -42.78 3.66
C ASP A 126 7.94 -42.84 2.13
N ALA A 127 6.72 -43.06 1.60
CA ALA A 127 6.45 -43.15 0.18
C ALA A 127 5.33 -42.18 -0.22
N ALA A 128 5.35 -41.76 -1.48
CA ALA A 128 4.35 -40.83 -2.00
C ALA A 128 2.96 -41.49 -2.10
N LEU A 129 1.92 -40.80 -1.61
CA LEU A 129 0.53 -41.14 -1.82
C LEU A 129 -0.08 -40.23 -2.90
N LYS A 130 -0.62 -40.82 -3.97
CA LYS A 130 -1.38 -40.08 -4.98
C LYS A 130 -2.88 -40.16 -4.66
N ALA A 131 -3.44 -39.04 -4.20
CA ALA A 131 -4.87 -38.87 -3.95
C ALA A 131 -5.46 -37.78 -4.86
N ALA A 132 -6.77 -37.81 -5.09
CA ALA A 132 -7.47 -36.74 -5.79
C ALA A 132 -7.66 -35.52 -4.85
N ALA A 133 -8.66 -35.58 -3.98
CA ALA A 133 -8.83 -34.62 -2.89
C ALA A 133 -8.49 -35.30 -1.56
N ILE A 134 -7.82 -34.55 -0.68
CA ILE A 134 -7.61 -34.93 0.72
C ILE A 134 -8.49 -34.00 1.56
N THR A 135 -9.39 -34.57 2.36
CA THR A 135 -10.23 -33.81 3.30
C THR A 135 -9.74 -34.10 4.71
N ALA A 136 -9.26 -33.07 5.41
CA ALA A 136 -8.86 -33.15 6.81
C ALA A 136 -9.76 -32.23 7.65
N SER A 137 -10.25 -32.71 8.78
CA SER A 137 -11.01 -31.91 9.75
C SER A 137 -10.11 -31.16 10.75
N GLY A 138 -8.83 -31.52 10.79
CA GLY A 138 -7.81 -30.89 11.63
C GLY A 138 -6.77 -30.13 10.82
N VAL A 139 -5.67 -29.79 11.49
CA VAL A 139 -4.51 -29.13 10.88
C VAL A 139 -3.77 -30.12 9.97
N VAL A 140 -3.35 -29.64 8.80
CA VAL A 140 -2.42 -30.35 7.92
C VAL A 140 -1.03 -29.78 8.16
N THR A 141 -0.14 -30.56 8.78
CA THR A 141 1.26 -30.19 8.97
C THR A 141 2.07 -30.66 7.77
N ALA A 142 2.74 -29.74 7.08
CA ALA A 142 3.63 -30.04 5.96
C ALA A 142 4.76 -29.01 5.93
N THR A 143 5.93 -29.41 5.40
CA THR A 143 7.07 -28.50 5.20
C THR A 143 6.89 -27.56 3.99
N GLY A 144 5.86 -27.80 3.18
CA GLY A 144 5.46 -26.95 2.07
C GLY A 144 4.21 -27.48 1.37
N PHE A 145 3.59 -26.64 0.56
CA PHE A 145 2.43 -26.99 -0.26
C PHE A 145 2.69 -26.62 -1.72
N THR A 146 2.72 -27.61 -2.61
CA THR A 146 2.90 -27.37 -4.04
C THR A 146 1.55 -27.16 -4.72
N ILE A 147 1.32 -25.95 -5.24
CA ILE A 147 0.11 -25.60 -6.02
C ILE A 147 0.51 -25.48 -7.48
N GLY A 148 0.02 -26.40 -8.30
CA GLY A 148 0.42 -26.48 -9.71
C GLY A 148 1.90 -26.84 -9.82
N SER A 149 2.71 -25.93 -10.37
CA SER A 149 4.18 -26.08 -10.48
C SER A 149 4.95 -25.25 -9.45
N ALA A 150 4.30 -24.42 -8.65
CA ALA A 150 4.93 -23.58 -7.64
C ALA A 150 4.87 -24.28 -6.28
N ALA A 151 6.01 -24.46 -5.63
CA ALA A 151 6.07 -24.89 -4.24
C ALA A 151 5.99 -23.64 -3.35
N ILE A 152 5.00 -23.59 -2.46
CA ILE A 152 4.95 -22.62 -1.36
C ILE A 152 5.65 -23.27 -0.17
N SER A 153 6.80 -22.73 0.21
CA SER A 153 7.58 -23.18 1.37
C SER A 153 6.95 -22.73 2.69
N GLU A 154 7.33 -23.38 3.79
CA GLU A 154 6.99 -22.93 5.14
C GLU A 154 7.34 -21.45 5.37
N ALA A 155 8.50 -20.98 4.92
CA ALA A 155 8.92 -19.59 5.07
C ALA A 155 8.02 -18.59 4.31
N GLU A 156 7.47 -18.98 3.16
CA GLU A 156 6.49 -18.17 2.43
C GLU A 156 5.12 -18.19 3.11
N LEU A 157 4.71 -19.35 3.65
CA LEU A 157 3.49 -19.46 4.46
C LEU A 157 3.59 -18.65 5.74
N GLU A 158 4.77 -18.59 6.36
CA GLU A 158 5.03 -17.74 7.51
C GLU A 158 4.75 -16.28 7.18
N GLN A 159 5.03 -15.78 5.97
CA GLN A 159 4.71 -14.39 5.60
C GLN A 159 3.19 -14.09 5.58
N ILE A 160 2.35 -15.13 5.59
CA ILE A 160 0.89 -15.03 5.65
C ILE A 160 0.37 -15.43 7.05
N ASP A 161 1.14 -16.21 7.80
CA ASP A 161 0.77 -16.64 9.15
C ASP A 161 0.75 -15.47 10.16
N GLY A 162 -0.25 -15.51 11.05
CA GLY A 162 -0.43 -14.54 12.13
C GLY A 162 -0.85 -13.14 11.69
N ILE A 163 -1.23 -12.93 10.43
CA ILE A 163 -1.74 -11.63 9.99
C ILE A 163 -3.08 -11.30 10.67
N THR A 164 -3.21 -10.06 11.11
CA THR A 164 -4.50 -9.50 11.53
C THR A 164 -4.97 -8.56 10.42
N ALA A 165 -6.09 -8.92 9.78
CA ALA A 165 -6.66 -8.12 8.70
C ALA A 165 -6.88 -6.66 9.15
N GLY A 166 -6.56 -5.71 8.28
CA GLY A 166 -6.63 -4.27 8.55
C GLY A 166 -5.41 -3.67 9.25
N THR A 167 -4.41 -4.48 9.63
CA THR A 167 -3.18 -3.99 10.25
C THR A 167 -1.94 -4.47 9.51
N VAL A 168 -0.99 -3.57 9.28
CA VAL A 168 0.31 -3.93 8.70
C VAL A 168 1.19 -4.61 9.75
N ALA A 169 1.60 -5.85 9.51
CA ALA A 169 2.55 -6.59 10.32
C ALA A 169 3.95 -6.60 9.65
N ALA A 170 5.01 -6.56 10.45
CA ALA A 170 6.38 -6.56 9.94
C ALA A 170 6.70 -7.87 9.21
N SER A 171 7.26 -7.77 8.00
CA SER A 171 7.69 -8.91 7.17
C SER A 171 6.55 -9.86 6.77
N LYS A 172 5.30 -9.39 6.76
CA LYS A 172 4.13 -10.16 6.35
C LYS A 172 3.43 -9.52 5.15
N ALA A 173 2.52 -10.26 4.53
CA ALA A 173 1.56 -9.73 3.58
C ALA A 173 0.61 -8.72 4.25
N ILE A 174 0.11 -7.74 3.47
CA ILE A 174 -0.92 -6.79 3.89
C ILE A 174 -2.27 -7.29 3.38
N VAL A 175 -3.25 -7.41 4.26
CA VAL A 175 -4.61 -7.82 3.93
C VAL A 175 -5.59 -6.82 4.55
N ALA A 176 -6.50 -6.31 3.72
CA ALA A 176 -7.52 -5.37 4.15
C ALA A 176 -8.53 -6.04 5.09
N ASP A 177 -9.13 -5.27 6.00
CA ASP A 177 -10.19 -5.77 6.85
C ASP A 177 -11.54 -5.88 6.12
N ALA A 178 -12.61 -6.18 6.87
CA ALA A 178 -13.96 -6.31 6.31
C ALA A 178 -14.52 -5.01 5.71
N ASN A 179 -13.97 -3.84 6.09
CA ASN A 179 -14.31 -2.54 5.53
C ASN A 179 -13.40 -2.14 4.35
N LEU A 180 -12.47 -3.03 3.97
CA LEU A 180 -11.41 -2.78 2.99
C LEU A 180 -10.35 -1.78 3.47
N ASP A 181 -10.24 -1.57 4.78
CA ASP A 181 -9.28 -0.65 5.38
C ASP A 181 -7.94 -1.32 5.67
N ILE A 182 -6.86 -0.52 5.66
CA ILE A 182 -5.51 -0.91 6.08
C ILE A 182 -4.94 0.20 6.96
N SER A 183 -4.34 -0.16 8.09
CA SER A 183 -3.73 0.78 9.05
C SER A 183 -2.32 0.36 9.47
N GLY A 184 -1.51 1.31 9.95
CA GLY A 184 -0.17 1.05 10.50
C GLY A 184 0.97 0.97 9.47
N GLY A 185 0.70 1.27 8.20
CA GLY A 185 1.75 1.48 7.19
C GLY A 185 2.71 2.60 7.60
N ARG A 186 3.99 2.47 7.26
CA ARG A 186 4.99 3.53 7.46
C ARG A 186 5.50 4.05 6.12
N ASN A 187 6.46 3.33 5.54
CA ASN A 187 7.14 3.74 4.32
C ASN A 187 6.53 2.95 3.17
N ILE A 188 5.64 3.58 2.41
CA ILE A 188 5.03 3.00 1.21
C ILE A 188 5.70 3.65 0.00
N THR A 189 6.42 2.86 -0.79
CA THR A 189 7.05 3.33 -2.03
C THR A 189 6.29 2.76 -3.22
N ILE A 190 5.80 3.64 -4.09
CA ILE A 190 5.09 3.30 -5.32
C ILE A 190 5.98 3.74 -6.48
N THR A 191 6.33 2.83 -7.38
CA THR A 191 7.21 3.14 -8.53
C THR A 191 6.48 3.81 -9.69
N GLY A 192 5.15 3.92 -9.59
CA GLY A 192 4.28 4.62 -10.52
C GLY A 192 3.47 5.70 -9.81
N GLU A 193 2.25 5.90 -10.25
CA GLU A 193 1.32 6.88 -9.68
C GLU A 193 0.45 6.27 -8.57
N LEU A 194 0.10 7.10 -7.59
CA LEU A 194 -0.98 6.81 -6.66
C LEU A 194 -2.30 7.30 -7.28
N ASP A 195 -3.08 6.38 -7.84
CA ASP A 195 -4.44 6.68 -8.32
C ASP A 195 -5.41 6.62 -7.13
N ALA A 196 -5.67 7.76 -6.51
CA ALA A 196 -6.59 7.91 -5.39
C ALA A 196 -7.67 8.95 -5.72
N GLY A 197 -8.95 8.58 -5.53
CA GLY A 197 -10.06 9.53 -5.74
C GLY A 197 -10.04 10.72 -4.77
N SER A 198 -9.43 10.55 -3.60
CA SER A 198 -9.14 11.61 -2.64
C SER A 198 -7.95 11.21 -1.77
N LEU A 199 -7.15 12.20 -1.37
CA LEU A 199 -6.04 12.02 -0.45
C LEU A 199 -6.35 12.78 0.85
N ASP A 200 -6.37 12.07 1.97
CA ASP A 200 -6.52 12.65 3.31
C ASP A 200 -5.18 12.61 4.04
N ILE A 201 -4.64 13.79 4.35
CA ILE A 201 -3.35 13.97 5.03
C ILE A 201 -3.59 14.85 6.24
N SER A 202 -3.41 14.29 7.44
CA SER A 202 -3.67 15.02 8.69
C SER A 202 -2.59 16.06 9.05
N GLY A 203 -1.44 16.03 8.38
CA GLY A 203 -0.34 16.96 8.57
C GLY A 203 0.02 17.69 7.28
N ASP A 204 1.24 18.21 7.21
CA ASP A 204 1.73 18.89 6.03
C ASP A 204 2.10 17.87 4.93
N VAL A 205 1.84 18.24 3.68
CA VAL A 205 2.29 17.48 2.52
C VAL A 205 3.76 17.80 2.26
N ASP A 206 4.61 16.77 2.27
CA ASP A 206 6.01 16.87 1.84
C ASP A 206 6.16 16.32 0.42
N VAL A 207 6.68 17.15 -0.49
CA VAL A 207 6.90 16.80 -1.90
C VAL A 207 8.37 17.03 -2.20
N ASP A 208 9.14 15.93 -2.34
CA ASP A 208 10.52 16.00 -2.78
C ASP A 208 10.57 16.30 -4.28
N GLY A 209 10.55 17.59 -4.62
CA GLY A 209 10.53 18.09 -5.99
C GLY A 209 9.51 19.21 -6.17
N THR A 210 8.77 19.16 -7.28
CA THR A 210 7.77 20.17 -7.64
C THR A 210 6.38 19.56 -7.58
N LEU A 211 5.44 20.25 -6.95
CA LEU A 211 4.01 19.96 -7.06
C LEU A 211 3.51 20.47 -8.42
N GLU A 212 3.07 19.58 -9.29
CA GLU A 212 2.27 19.91 -10.48
C GLU A 212 0.81 19.59 -10.16
N ALA A 213 -0.04 20.60 -10.17
CA ALA A 213 -1.45 20.46 -9.83
C ALA A 213 -2.28 21.24 -10.84
N ASP A 214 -3.34 20.61 -11.35
CA ASP A 214 -4.27 21.26 -12.30
C ASP A 214 -4.95 22.49 -11.67
N ALA A 215 -5.23 22.44 -10.37
CA ALA A 215 -5.76 23.55 -9.61
C ALA A 215 -5.33 23.46 -8.14
N ILE A 216 -4.96 24.59 -7.53
CA ILE A 216 -4.75 24.72 -6.09
C ILE A 216 -5.82 25.65 -5.54
N THR A 217 -6.51 25.21 -4.50
CA THR A 217 -7.45 26.03 -3.74
C THR A 217 -7.03 26.10 -2.28
N VAL A 218 -7.29 27.24 -1.64
CA VAL A 218 -7.00 27.49 -0.23
C VAL A 218 -8.27 28.01 0.39
N ASN A 219 -8.83 27.27 1.36
CA ASN A 219 -10.12 27.57 2.01
C ASN A 219 -11.31 27.75 1.04
N GLY A 220 -11.24 27.14 -0.14
CA GLY A 220 -12.30 27.19 -1.16
C GLY A 220 -12.05 28.20 -2.29
N ASP A 221 -11.09 29.12 -2.12
CA ASP A 221 -10.71 30.10 -3.14
C ASP A 221 -9.52 29.59 -3.95
N THR A 222 -9.39 30.01 -5.21
CA THR A 222 -8.20 29.63 -6.00
C THR A 222 -6.96 30.29 -5.42
N LEU A 223 -5.78 29.64 -5.57
CA LEU A 223 -4.53 30.22 -5.09
C LEU A 223 -4.26 31.62 -5.69
N ALA A 224 -4.70 31.84 -6.94
CA ALA A 224 -4.62 33.16 -7.57
C ALA A 224 -5.38 34.19 -6.74
N GLU A 225 -6.68 33.98 -6.46
CA GLU A 225 -7.51 34.89 -5.65
C GLU A 225 -6.89 35.18 -4.29
N VAL A 226 -6.39 34.16 -3.59
CA VAL A 226 -5.74 34.36 -2.27
C VAL A 226 -4.52 35.26 -2.37
N ILE A 227 -3.74 35.15 -3.44
CA ILE A 227 -2.60 36.03 -3.69
C ILE A 227 -3.09 37.45 -4.01
N GLN A 228 -4.09 37.58 -4.89
CA GLN A 228 -4.65 38.87 -5.31
C GLN A 228 -5.23 39.64 -4.11
N ASP A 229 -6.05 38.99 -3.28
CA ASP A 229 -6.61 39.57 -2.05
C ASP A 229 -5.52 39.99 -1.07
N THR A 230 -4.51 39.12 -0.88
CA THR A 230 -3.40 39.41 0.03
C THR A 230 -2.62 40.63 -0.43
N VAL A 231 -2.31 40.76 -1.73
CA VAL A 231 -1.59 41.89 -2.29
C VAL A 231 -2.45 43.15 -2.33
N GLY A 232 -3.71 43.03 -2.76
CA GLY A 232 -4.66 44.12 -2.84
C GLY A 232 -4.92 44.76 -1.48
N ALA A 233 -5.07 43.95 -0.43
CA ALA A 233 -5.24 44.43 0.95
C ALA A 233 -4.01 45.21 1.48
N MET A 234 -2.81 44.99 0.93
CA MET A 234 -1.62 45.73 1.34
C MET A 234 -1.64 47.20 0.87
N VAL A 235 -2.40 47.53 -0.18
CA VAL A 235 -2.48 48.89 -0.76
C VAL A 235 -3.89 49.48 -0.71
N GLY A 236 -4.91 48.65 -0.48
CA GLY A 236 -6.30 49.06 -0.31
C GLY A 236 -6.56 49.66 1.07
N GLY A 237 -6.36 50.98 1.22
CA GLY A 237 -6.74 51.73 2.43
C GLY A 237 -5.58 52.41 3.16
N ASN A 238 -4.37 52.34 2.61
CA ASN A 238 -3.22 53.10 3.11
C ASN A 238 -3.14 54.48 2.44
N THR A 239 -2.38 55.39 3.04
CA THR A 239 -2.05 56.68 2.42
C THR A 239 -0.57 56.70 2.13
N GLU A 240 -0.18 56.26 0.93
CA GLU A 240 1.18 56.43 0.45
C GLU A 240 1.46 57.94 0.28
N THR A 241 2.60 58.40 0.79
CA THR A 241 2.94 59.84 0.73
C THR A 241 3.59 60.16 -0.60
N GLY A 242 3.02 61.10 -1.35
CA GLY A 242 3.58 61.63 -2.59
C GLY A 242 3.27 60.81 -3.84
N ILE A 243 2.92 59.54 -3.70
CA ILE A 243 2.44 58.65 -4.77
C ILE A 243 1.10 58.04 -4.36
N SER A 244 0.25 57.73 -5.33
CA SER A 244 -0.90 56.84 -5.16
C SER A 244 -0.48 55.45 -5.64
N VAL A 245 -0.74 54.44 -4.82
CA VAL A 245 -0.52 53.04 -5.18
C VAL A 245 -1.85 52.32 -5.11
N THR A 246 -2.22 51.62 -6.18
CA THR A 246 -3.45 50.82 -6.24
C THR A 246 -3.13 49.44 -6.77
N TYR A 247 -3.91 48.45 -6.36
CA TYR A 247 -3.89 47.12 -6.97
C TYR A 247 -5.06 47.02 -7.95
N GLU A 248 -4.79 46.66 -9.20
CA GLU A 248 -5.81 46.41 -10.22
C GLU A 248 -6.04 44.90 -10.32
N ASP A 249 -7.14 44.45 -9.72
CA ASP A 249 -7.51 43.03 -9.67
C ASP A 249 -7.79 42.45 -11.06
N SER A 250 -8.19 43.29 -12.03
CA SER A 250 -8.48 42.82 -13.39
C SER A 250 -7.23 42.40 -14.17
N ASP A 251 -6.05 42.94 -13.84
CA ASP A 251 -4.79 42.60 -14.49
C ASP A 251 -3.70 42.05 -13.55
N GLY A 252 -3.98 42.01 -12.26
CA GLY A 252 -3.13 41.44 -11.22
C GLY A 252 -1.91 42.29 -10.89
N THR A 253 -1.89 43.58 -11.26
CA THR A 253 -0.72 44.45 -11.10
C THR A 253 -0.90 45.56 -10.07
N LEU A 254 0.23 46.14 -9.65
CA LEU A 254 0.27 47.37 -8.85
C LEU A 254 0.46 48.57 -9.77
N ASP A 255 -0.49 49.50 -9.70
CA ASP A 255 -0.45 50.78 -10.38
C ASP A 255 0.17 51.86 -9.49
N PHE A 256 1.08 52.64 -10.09
CA PHE A 256 1.76 53.75 -9.43
C PHE A 256 1.48 55.05 -10.16
N ALA A 257 0.85 56.00 -9.47
CA ALA A 257 0.56 57.32 -10.00
C ALA A 257 1.14 58.42 -9.11
N LEU A 258 1.83 59.40 -9.69
CA LEU A 258 2.29 60.58 -8.97
C LEU A 258 1.19 61.65 -9.00
N SER A 259 0.58 61.98 -7.87
CA SER A 259 -0.47 63.01 -7.82
C SER A 259 0.08 64.43 -7.94
N GLN A 260 1.25 64.71 -7.37
CA GLN A 260 1.94 65.99 -7.49
C GLN A 260 3.43 65.86 -7.14
N VAL A 261 4.28 66.70 -7.74
CA VAL A 261 5.67 66.87 -7.30
C VAL A 261 5.67 67.81 -6.10
N VAL A 262 5.87 67.30 -4.89
CA VAL A 262 6.01 68.12 -3.67
C VAL A 262 7.37 68.83 -3.70
N GLU A 263 7.49 70.02 -3.10
CA GLU A 263 8.73 70.83 -3.09
C GLU A 263 9.99 70.06 -2.64
N ALA A 264 9.86 69.16 -1.66
CA ALA A 264 10.95 68.29 -1.21
C ALA A 264 11.44 67.27 -2.27
N GLY A 265 10.65 67.03 -3.33
CA GLY A 265 10.96 66.14 -4.44
C GLY A 265 11.83 66.77 -5.54
N ILE A 266 12.04 68.09 -5.51
CA ILE A 266 12.98 68.77 -6.40
C ILE A 266 14.29 68.93 -5.65
N ALA A 267 15.31 68.14 -5.99
CA ALA A 267 16.63 68.29 -5.40
C ALA A 267 17.24 69.68 -5.71
N ASP A 268 18.19 70.13 -4.87
CA ASP A 268 18.93 71.36 -5.10
C ASP A 268 19.54 71.38 -6.51
N ASN A 269 19.31 72.46 -7.26
CA ASN A 269 19.74 72.63 -8.65
C ASN A 269 19.17 71.60 -9.65
N ALA A 270 18.11 70.84 -9.31
CA ALA A 270 17.50 69.87 -10.23
C ALA A 270 16.80 70.53 -11.44
N VAL A 271 16.45 71.82 -11.32
CA VAL A 271 15.94 72.62 -12.43
C VAL A 271 17.11 73.20 -13.22
N THR A 272 17.53 72.47 -14.26
CA THR A 272 18.64 72.89 -15.14
C THR A 272 18.23 74.04 -16.06
N LEU A 273 19.20 74.74 -16.65
CA LEU A 273 18.92 75.80 -17.64
C LEU A 273 18.08 75.32 -18.83
N ALA A 274 18.23 74.04 -19.20
CA ALA A 274 17.42 73.42 -20.26
C ALA A 274 15.93 73.32 -19.86
N LYS A 275 15.63 73.18 -18.57
CA LYS A 275 14.25 73.19 -18.04
C LYS A 275 13.67 74.61 -17.91
N LEU A 276 14.52 75.64 -17.90
CA LEU A 276 14.13 77.07 -18.00
C LEU A 276 14.17 77.61 -19.45
N ALA A 277 14.30 76.72 -20.46
CA ALA A 277 14.34 77.13 -21.85
C ALA A 277 13.04 77.85 -22.26
N GLY A 278 13.15 78.84 -23.14
CA GLY A 278 12.00 79.62 -23.61
C GLY A 278 11.80 80.96 -22.92
N ILE A 279 12.57 81.29 -21.87
CA ILE A 279 12.66 82.66 -21.32
C ILE A 279 13.56 83.49 -22.25
N PRO A 280 13.02 84.49 -22.98
CA PRO A 280 13.82 85.29 -23.90
C PRO A 280 14.83 86.19 -23.15
N ARG A 281 15.96 86.47 -23.80
CA ARG A 281 17.05 87.26 -23.20
C ARG A 281 16.52 88.61 -22.68
N GLY A 282 16.81 88.88 -21.41
CA GLY A 282 16.45 90.13 -20.76
C GLY A 282 15.03 90.19 -20.19
N GLN A 283 14.20 89.15 -20.39
CA GLN A 283 12.91 89.04 -19.69
C GLN A 283 13.09 88.48 -18.28
N ILE A 284 12.19 88.88 -17.39
CA ILE A 284 12.15 88.48 -15.98
C ILE A 284 10.84 87.72 -15.76
N ILE A 285 10.89 86.65 -14.98
CA ILE A 285 9.67 85.99 -14.50
C ILE A 285 9.14 86.77 -13.29
N TYR A 286 7.87 87.12 -13.30
CA TYR A 286 7.14 87.75 -12.19
C TYR A 286 5.82 87.00 -11.95
N GLY A 287 5.14 87.26 -10.83
CA GLY A 287 3.78 86.73 -10.61
C GLY A 287 2.76 87.68 -11.20
N ASP A 288 1.80 87.16 -11.97
CA ASP A 288 0.70 87.97 -12.48
C ASP A 288 -0.40 88.21 -11.43
N THR A 289 -1.53 88.78 -11.85
CA THR A 289 -2.68 89.04 -10.97
C THR A 289 -3.32 87.79 -10.36
N ASN A 290 -3.05 86.62 -10.91
CA ASN A 290 -3.51 85.32 -10.42
C ASN A 290 -2.43 84.60 -9.59
N GLY A 291 -1.22 85.17 -9.50
CA GLY A 291 -0.07 84.58 -8.83
C GLY A 291 0.69 83.56 -9.68
N ASP A 292 0.33 83.42 -10.97
CA ASP A 292 0.99 82.51 -11.89
C ASP A 292 2.29 83.13 -12.43
N PRO A 293 3.37 82.35 -12.68
CA PRO A 293 4.58 82.87 -13.29
C PRO A 293 4.33 83.40 -14.71
N ALA A 294 4.55 84.70 -14.92
CA ALA A 294 4.45 85.39 -16.20
C ALA A 294 5.80 86.02 -16.61
N LEU A 295 5.99 86.22 -17.91
CA LEU A 295 7.15 86.95 -18.43
C LEU A 295 6.86 88.45 -18.47
N LEU A 296 7.69 89.24 -17.81
CA LEU A 296 7.64 90.68 -17.95
C LEU A 296 8.19 91.06 -19.34
N ALA A 297 7.36 91.75 -20.13
CA ALA A 297 7.73 92.23 -21.44
C ALA A 297 9.05 93.01 -21.40
N LEU A 298 9.82 92.97 -22.49
CA LEU A 298 11.11 93.66 -22.55
C LEU A 298 10.94 95.17 -22.37
N GLY A 299 11.73 95.73 -21.45
CA GLY A 299 11.91 97.16 -21.36
C GLY A 299 12.60 97.72 -22.60
N SER A 300 12.24 98.94 -22.96
CA SER A 300 12.99 99.73 -23.92
C SER A 300 14.31 100.21 -23.31
N ASN A 301 15.29 100.53 -24.15
CA ASN A 301 16.59 101.04 -23.70
C ASN A 301 16.42 102.29 -22.82
N GLY A 302 17.08 102.31 -21.64
CA GLY A 302 17.01 103.40 -20.67
C GLY A 302 15.84 103.32 -19.69
N GLN A 303 15.01 102.29 -19.78
CA GLN A 303 13.98 102.02 -18.77
C GLN A 303 14.58 101.30 -17.56
N VAL A 304 14.08 101.64 -16.38
CA VAL A 304 14.38 101.00 -15.10
C VAL A 304 13.19 100.18 -14.65
N LEU A 305 13.46 99.09 -13.93
CA LEU A 305 12.39 98.32 -13.31
C LEU A 305 11.84 99.12 -12.14
N THR A 306 10.56 99.42 -12.18
CA THR A 306 9.81 100.09 -11.13
C THR A 306 8.76 99.16 -10.59
N SER A 307 8.34 99.39 -9.35
CA SER A 307 7.16 98.73 -8.77
C SER A 307 6.21 99.79 -8.24
N ASP A 308 4.92 99.54 -8.39
CA ASP A 308 3.85 100.34 -7.79
C ASP A 308 3.41 99.79 -6.42
N GLY A 309 4.14 98.80 -5.89
CA GLY A 309 3.82 98.09 -4.65
C GLY A 309 3.02 96.81 -4.86
N THR A 310 2.53 96.53 -6.08
CA THR A 310 1.88 95.27 -6.45
C THR A 310 2.57 94.61 -7.63
N ASP A 311 2.71 95.34 -8.74
CA ASP A 311 3.29 94.84 -9.98
C ASP A 311 4.68 95.41 -10.21
N VAL A 312 5.45 94.72 -11.05
CA VAL A 312 6.74 95.20 -11.58
C VAL A 312 6.56 95.62 -13.04
N SER A 313 7.09 96.79 -13.41
CA SER A 313 6.99 97.32 -14.78
C SER A 313 8.21 98.12 -15.18
N TRP A 314 8.50 98.18 -16.48
CA TRP A 314 9.54 99.04 -17.03
C TRP A 314 9.02 100.46 -17.21
N GLN A 315 9.68 101.43 -16.57
CA GLN A 315 9.39 102.85 -16.75
C GLN A 315 10.67 103.60 -17.11
N ASN A 316 10.55 104.77 -17.73
CA ASN A 316 11.73 105.59 -17.99
C ASN A 316 12.43 105.89 -16.67
N ALA A 317 13.77 105.79 -16.64
CA ALA A 317 14.54 106.29 -15.52
C ALA A 317 14.06 107.71 -15.19
N SER A 318 13.57 107.94 -13.97
CA SER A 318 13.27 109.29 -13.50
C SER A 318 14.58 110.05 -13.52
N GLY A 319 14.83 110.75 -14.63
CA GLY A 319 16.00 111.60 -14.76
C GLY A 319 15.97 112.54 -13.57
N GLY A 320 17.04 112.53 -12.77
CA GLY A 320 17.30 113.60 -11.80
C GLY A 320 17.23 114.91 -12.57
N GLY A 321 16.07 115.56 -12.48
CA GLY A 321 15.59 116.47 -13.52
C GLY A 321 14.77 117.57 -12.91
N GLY A 322 15.45 118.43 -12.15
CA GLY A 322 15.17 119.86 -12.11
C GLY A 322 13.93 120.32 -11.34
N GLY A 323 14.18 120.76 -10.10
CA GLY A 323 13.57 121.99 -9.58
C GLY A 323 12.07 121.95 -9.32
N GLY A 324 11.65 121.24 -8.28
CA GLY A 324 10.32 121.38 -7.71
C GLY A 324 10.21 120.55 -6.45
N SER A 325 10.24 121.24 -5.30
CA SER A 325 9.85 120.81 -3.95
C SER A 325 9.80 119.30 -3.68
N ALA A 326 10.74 118.82 -2.86
CA ALA A 326 10.68 117.50 -2.24
C ALA A 326 9.27 117.22 -1.69
N ASN A 327 8.60 116.21 -2.28
CA ASN A 327 7.61 115.44 -1.54
C ASN A 327 8.41 114.36 -0.83
N ASP A 328 8.37 114.42 0.50
CA ASP A 328 9.06 113.54 1.43
C ASP A 328 8.90 112.06 1.04
N ASP A 329 10.03 111.39 0.85
CA ASP A 329 10.10 109.96 1.10
C ASP A 329 10.26 109.78 2.61
N SER A 330 9.20 109.33 3.29
CA SER A 330 9.12 109.22 4.75
C SER A 330 10.15 108.26 5.39
N ASN A 331 11.00 107.62 4.59
CA ASN A 331 12.05 106.70 5.06
C ASN A 331 13.49 107.14 4.74
N LEU A 332 13.73 108.31 4.14
CA LEU A 332 15.10 108.76 3.86
C LEU A 332 15.69 109.56 5.03
N ILE A 333 16.18 108.87 6.07
CA ILE A 333 16.98 109.49 7.13
C ILE A 333 18.42 109.69 6.62
N LEU A 334 18.72 110.88 6.07
CA LEU A 334 20.09 111.29 5.82
C LEU A 334 20.73 111.77 7.14
N HIS A 335 21.46 110.88 7.81
CA HIS A 335 22.35 111.26 8.92
C HIS A 335 23.53 112.06 8.37
N MET A 336 23.42 113.39 8.37
CA MET A 336 24.53 114.30 8.09
C MET A 336 25.00 114.90 9.42
N GLN A 337 25.89 114.20 10.13
CA GLN A 337 26.63 114.82 11.24
C GLN A 337 27.71 115.75 10.66
N VAL A 338 27.48 117.05 10.77
CA VAL A 338 28.51 118.08 10.61
C VAL A 338 29.28 118.14 11.92
N PHE A 339 30.53 117.67 11.94
CA PHE A 339 31.49 118.08 12.96
C PHE A 339 32.26 119.29 12.41
N THR A 340 32.18 120.40 13.15
CA THR A 340 33.09 121.55 13.06
C THR A 340 34.52 121.16 13.39
#